data_AF-A0A9D7RRV2-F1
#
_entry.id   AF-A0A9D7RRV2-F1
#
_cell.length_a   1.000
_cell.length_b   1.000
_cell.length_c   1.000
_cell.angle_alpha   90.00
_cell.angle_beta   90.00
_cell.angle_gamma   90.00
#
_symmetry.space_group_name_H-M   'P 1'
#
loop_
_entity.id
_entity.type
_entity.pdbx_description
1 polymer ?
#
loop_
_entity_poly.entity_id
_entity_poly.type
_entity_poly.pdbx_seq_one_letter_code
_entity_poly.pdbx_strand_id
1 'polypeptide(L)'
;MSDSKRLRILKKLSEQLSTITHANGYRTEVRSVRRGVAVIGRDEPLPCITILESPKSDMEPFRADNSVRQKDMWLLFIQGFIKDDFENPTDPAHDLLADIKKCLSANFDPKNSEYSLGGLAASFRMEPGVCAPPGEISPTAYCWLRLEVGVAEDLRDP
;
A
#
# COMPACT_ATOMS: atom_id res chain seq x y z
N MET A 1 0.80 -25.34 -3.03
CA MET A 1 1.73 -24.41 -3.71
C MET A 1 1.95 -23.24 -2.79
N SER A 2 3.20 -22.85 -2.55
CA SER A 2 3.52 -21.62 -1.82
C SER A 2 3.08 -20.39 -2.64
N ASP A 3 2.68 -19.32 -1.96
CA ASP A 3 2.44 -18.02 -2.60
C ASP A 3 3.72 -17.52 -3.29
N SER A 4 3.58 -16.84 -4.43
CA SER A 4 4.69 -16.12 -5.07
C SER A 4 5.25 -15.01 -4.17
N LYS A 5 6.48 -14.56 -4.41
CA LYS A 5 7.12 -13.53 -3.58
C LYS A 5 6.30 -12.24 -3.55
N ARG A 6 5.80 -11.79 -4.70
CA ARG A 6 4.94 -10.60 -4.81
C ARG A 6 3.62 -10.76 -4.06
N LEU A 7 2.97 -11.92 -4.14
CA LEU A 7 1.75 -12.18 -3.40
C LEU A 7 2.00 -12.17 -1.88
N ARG A 8 3.13 -12.73 -1.43
CA ARG A 8 3.55 -12.68 -0.02
C ARG A 8 3.77 -11.24 0.46
N ILE A 9 4.41 -10.40 -0.37
CA ILE A 9 4.59 -8.97 -0.08
C ILE A 9 3.22 -8.28 0.07
N LEU A 10 2.29 -8.48 -0.87
CA LEU A 10 0.97 -7.86 -0.79
C LEU A 10 0.17 -8.35 0.42
N LYS A 11 0.25 -9.63 0.76
CA LYS A 11 -0.39 -10.19 1.95
C LYS A 11 0.16 -9.55 3.22
N LYS A 12 1.49 -9.49 3.36
CA LYS A 12 2.13 -8.81 4.51
C LYS A 12 1.78 -7.33 4.61
N LEU A 13 1.79 -6.59 3.49
CA LEU A 13 1.35 -5.20 3.48
C LEU A 13 -0.12 -5.08 3.92
N SER A 14 -0.98 -6.00 3.48
CA SER A 14 -2.38 -6.00 3.88
C SER A 14 -2.57 -6.28 5.37
N GLU A 15 -1.80 -7.23 5.92
CA GLU A 15 -1.79 -7.56 7.35
C GLU A 15 -1.30 -6.35 8.17
N GLN A 16 -0.20 -5.73 7.76
CA GLN A 16 0.35 -4.53 8.38
C GLN A 16 -0.66 -3.37 8.37
N LEU A 17 -1.25 -3.06 7.21
CA LEU A 17 -2.25 -1.98 7.09
C LEU A 17 -3.53 -2.27 7.89
N SER A 18 -3.92 -3.54 8.03
CA SER A 18 -5.05 -3.95 8.88
C SER A 18 -4.80 -3.69 10.37
N THR A 19 -3.56 -3.44 10.78
CA THR A 19 -3.26 -3.08 12.18
C THR A 19 -3.60 -1.63 12.51
N ILE A 20 -4.01 -0.81 11.55
CA ILE A 20 -4.45 0.58 11.78
C ILE A 20 -5.78 0.55 12.53
N THR A 21 -5.69 0.59 13.85
CA THR A 21 -6.81 0.58 14.79
C THR A 21 -6.54 1.53 15.94
N HIS A 22 -7.60 2.03 16.58
CA HIS A 22 -7.47 2.83 17.79
C HIS A 22 -6.71 2.10 18.91
N ALA A 23 -6.91 0.78 19.05
CA ALA A 23 -6.21 -0.04 20.03
C ALA A 23 -4.68 -0.05 19.82
N ASN A 24 -4.23 0.09 18.57
CA ASN A 24 -2.80 0.17 18.22
C ASN A 24 -2.28 1.63 18.18
N GLY A 25 -3.06 2.59 18.70
CA GLY A 25 -2.65 3.99 18.82
C GLY A 25 -2.71 4.79 17.52
N TYR A 26 -3.61 4.42 16.61
CA TYR A 26 -3.92 5.18 15.39
C TYR A 26 -5.15 6.07 15.57
N ARG A 27 -5.27 7.12 14.74
CA ARG A 27 -6.38 8.07 14.77
C ARG A 27 -7.64 7.52 14.10
N THR A 28 -7.46 6.61 13.17
CA THR A 28 -8.50 5.96 12.38
C THR A 28 -8.55 4.45 12.68
N GLU A 29 -9.61 3.79 12.24
CA GLU A 29 -9.78 2.35 12.38
C GLU A 29 -10.18 1.72 11.05
N VAL A 30 -9.21 1.11 10.37
CA VAL A 30 -9.41 0.50 9.05
C VAL A 30 -10.26 -0.75 9.19
N ARG A 31 -11.35 -0.82 8.41
CA ARG A 31 -12.33 -1.91 8.42
C ARG A 31 -12.00 -3.02 7.42
N SER A 32 -11.38 -2.69 6.30
CA SER A 32 -10.96 -3.66 5.30
C SER A 32 -9.72 -3.20 4.51
N VAL A 33 -8.88 -4.16 4.14
CA VAL A 33 -7.74 -3.95 3.22
C VAL A 33 -7.86 -4.94 2.06
N ARG A 34 -7.92 -4.43 0.83
CA ARG A 34 -8.07 -5.23 -0.39
C ARG A 34 -6.88 -5.04 -1.34
N ARG A 35 -6.70 -6.00 -2.24
CA ARG A 35 -5.65 -6.02 -3.26
C ARG A 35 -6.28 -6.12 -4.64
N GLY A 36 -5.84 -5.30 -5.59
CA GLY A 36 -6.34 -5.31 -6.98
C GLY A 36 -7.76 -4.76 -7.18
N VAL A 37 -8.32 -4.07 -6.19
CA VAL A 37 -9.68 -3.49 -6.25
C VAL A 37 -9.58 -1.98 -6.46
N ALA A 38 -9.81 -1.52 -7.68
CA ALA A 38 -9.64 -0.10 -8.05
C ALA A 38 -10.84 0.78 -7.68
N VAL A 39 -12.02 0.17 -7.54
CA VAL A 39 -13.27 0.86 -7.20
C VAL A 39 -13.92 0.12 -6.05
N ILE A 40 -14.28 0.86 -5.00
CA ILE A 40 -15.02 0.31 -3.87
C ILE A 40 -16.54 0.46 -4.09
N GLY A 41 -17.32 -0.51 -3.60
CA GLY A 41 -18.77 -0.44 -3.64
C GLY A 41 -19.32 0.61 -2.68
N ARG A 42 -20.57 1.04 -2.90
CA ARG A 42 -21.28 2.00 -2.03
C ARG A 42 -21.42 1.52 -0.59
N ASP A 43 -21.62 0.22 -0.41
CA ASP A 43 -21.85 -0.40 0.91
C ASP A 43 -20.56 -0.90 1.58
N GLU A 44 -19.39 -0.52 1.05
CA GLU A 44 -18.12 -0.89 1.66
C GLU A 44 -17.97 -0.21 3.04
N PRO A 45 -17.63 -0.96 4.10
CA PRO A 45 -17.39 -0.36 5.40
C PRO A 45 -16.14 0.54 5.34
N LEU A 46 -16.33 1.83 5.66
CA LEU A 46 -15.26 2.82 5.75
C LEU A 46 -14.76 2.95 7.20
N PRO A 47 -13.50 3.35 7.43
CA PRO A 47 -12.43 3.51 6.45
C PRO A 47 -11.97 2.17 5.82
N CYS A 48 -11.62 2.17 4.54
CA CYS A 48 -11.04 1.00 3.88
C CYS A 48 -9.83 1.38 3.02
N ILE A 49 -8.97 0.40 2.75
CA ILE A 49 -7.75 0.60 1.95
C ILE A 49 -7.71 -0.40 0.79
N THR A 50 -7.23 0.05 -0.36
CA THR A 50 -6.91 -0.80 -1.50
C THR A 50 -5.44 -0.65 -1.87
N ILE A 51 -4.83 -1.76 -2.29
CA ILE A 51 -3.48 -1.83 -2.84
C ILE A 51 -3.63 -2.18 -4.31
N LEU A 52 -3.20 -1.27 -5.19
CA LEU A 52 -3.16 -1.48 -6.63
C LEU A 52 -1.73 -1.54 -7.12
N GLU A 53 -1.53 -2.29 -8.19
CA GLU A 53 -0.27 -2.34 -8.90
C GLU A 53 -0.31 -1.38 -10.09
N SER A 54 0.81 -0.74 -10.39
CA SER A 54 0.94 -0.04 -11.66
C SER A 54 0.85 -1.03 -12.82
N PRO A 55 -0.02 -0.81 -13.83
CA PRO A 55 -0.08 -1.66 -15.01
C PRO A 55 1.16 -1.52 -15.90
N LYS A 56 1.99 -0.49 -15.65
CA LYS A 56 3.27 -0.28 -16.33
C LYS A 56 4.42 -0.55 -15.38
N SER A 57 5.37 -1.37 -15.84
CA SER A 57 6.71 -1.41 -15.28
C SER A 57 7.52 -0.29 -15.94
N ASP A 58 8.15 0.55 -15.13
CA ASP A 58 9.07 1.60 -15.61
C ASP A 58 10.50 1.06 -15.83
N MET A 59 10.70 -0.26 -15.70
CA MET A 59 12.00 -0.91 -15.82
C MET A 59 12.17 -1.55 -17.21
N GLU A 60 13.40 -1.52 -17.73
CA GLU A 60 13.75 -2.29 -18.92
C GLU A 60 13.51 -3.80 -18.69
N PRO A 61 13.06 -4.54 -19.71
CA PRO A 61 12.91 -5.99 -19.61
C PRO A 61 14.22 -6.65 -19.20
N PHE A 62 14.13 -7.66 -18.33
CA PHE A 62 15.27 -8.48 -17.97
C PHE A 62 15.88 -9.13 -19.22
N ARG A 63 17.18 -8.94 -19.45
CA ARG A 63 17.91 -9.62 -20.52
C ARG A 63 18.44 -10.93 -19.99
N ALA A 64 18.39 -11.98 -20.80
CA ALA A 64 19.06 -13.24 -20.52
C ALA A 64 20.59 -13.08 -20.67
N ASP A 65 21.20 -12.26 -19.82
CA ASP A 65 22.61 -12.36 -19.49
C ASP A 65 22.78 -13.47 -18.43
N ASN A 66 24.00 -13.85 -18.04
CA ASN A 66 24.30 -15.03 -17.21
C ASN A 66 23.70 -15.02 -15.77
N SER A 67 22.66 -14.23 -15.51
CA SER A 67 21.86 -14.19 -14.30
C SER A 67 20.45 -14.76 -14.55
N VAL A 68 19.87 -15.38 -13.54
CA VAL A 68 18.43 -15.71 -13.47
C VAL A 68 17.73 -14.90 -12.38
N ARG A 69 18.42 -13.88 -11.86
CA ARG A 69 17.90 -12.99 -10.82
C ARG A 69 17.50 -11.66 -11.43
N GLN A 70 16.22 -11.34 -11.29
CA GLN A 70 15.68 -10.04 -11.67
C GLN A 70 15.60 -9.14 -10.43
N LYS A 71 15.87 -7.85 -10.63
CA LYS A 71 15.61 -6.80 -9.65
C LYS A 71 14.80 -5.69 -10.29
N ASP A 72 13.77 -5.25 -9.62
CA ASP A 72 12.93 -4.14 -10.08
C ASP A 72 12.41 -3.29 -8.91
N MET A 73 11.91 -2.12 -9.26
CA MET A 73 11.16 -1.25 -8.36
C MET A 73 9.69 -1.36 -8.73
N TRP A 74 8.94 -2.10 -7.92
CA TRP A 74 7.53 -2.34 -8.13
C TRP A 74 6.70 -1.20 -7.55
N LEU A 75 6.04 -0.46 -8.42
CA LEU A 75 5.18 0.65 -8.01
C LEU A 75 3.80 0.15 -7.59
N LEU A 76 3.45 0.42 -6.34
CA LEU A 76 2.14 0.21 -5.76
C LEU A 76 1.44 1.55 -5.49
N PHE A 77 0.11 1.55 -5.64
CA PHE A 77 -0.76 2.63 -5.21
C PHE A 77 -1.57 2.17 -4.01
N ILE A 78 -1.38 2.83 -2.87
CA ILE A 78 -2.19 2.65 -1.67
C ILE A 78 -3.29 3.71 -1.70
N GLN A 79 -4.54 3.29 -1.78
CA GLN A 79 -5.70 4.17 -1.79
C GLN A 79 -6.49 3.95 -0.50
N GLY A 80 -6.69 5.02 0.27
CA GLY A 80 -7.55 5.02 1.46
C GLY A 80 -8.85 5.75 1.15
N PHE A 81 -9.96 5.17 1.58
CA PHE A 81 -11.29 5.75 1.48
C PHE A 81 -11.85 5.95 2.89
N ILE A 82 -12.43 7.11 3.14
CA ILE A 82 -12.98 7.45 4.44
C ILE A 82 -14.20 8.35 4.27
N LYS A 83 -15.11 8.28 5.25
CA LYS A 83 -16.24 9.20 5.30
C LYS A 83 -15.72 10.63 5.40
N ASP A 84 -16.25 11.50 4.54
CA ASP A 84 -15.92 12.91 4.51
C ASP A 84 -16.49 13.64 5.74
N ASP A 85 -15.88 14.78 6.03
CA ASP A 85 -16.45 15.78 6.93
C ASP A 85 -17.24 16.81 6.12
N PHE A 86 -18.34 17.33 6.68
CA PHE A 86 -19.20 18.26 5.95
C PHE A 86 -18.55 19.65 5.76
N GLU A 87 -17.82 20.15 6.77
CA GLU A 87 -17.21 21.48 6.73
C GLU A 87 -15.85 21.44 6.03
N ASN A 88 -15.04 20.41 6.29
CA ASN A 88 -13.69 20.24 5.77
C ASN A 88 -13.51 18.83 5.17
N PRO A 89 -14.02 18.56 3.95
CA PRO A 89 -14.15 17.21 3.41
C PRO A 89 -12.88 16.37 3.36
N THR A 90 -11.70 16.99 3.27
CA THR A 90 -10.42 16.29 3.17
C THR A 90 -9.78 15.95 4.52
N ASP A 91 -10.23 16.52 5.62
CA ASP A 91 -9.58 16.36 6.93
C ASP A 91 -9.51 14.89 7.38
N PRO A 92 -10.60 14.10 7.28
CA PRO A 92 -10.54 12.67 7.59
C PRO A 92 -9.54 11.92 6.69
N ALA A 93 -9.43 12.31 5.41
CA ALA A 93 -8.48 11.68 4.49
C ALA A 93 -7.02 12.00 4.88
N HIS A 94 -6.76 13.20 5.41
CA HIS A 94 -5.44 13.54 5.95
C HIS A 94 -5.08 12.71 7.19
N ASP A 95 -6.04 12.47 8.09
CA ASP A 95 -5.83 11.60 9.25
C ASP A 95 -5.56 10.15 8.83
N LEU A 96 -6.34 9.61 7.89
CA LEU A 96 -6.11 8.26 7.35
C LEU A 96 -4.74 8.16 6.67
N LEU A 97 -4.36 9.15 5.85
CA LEU A 97 -3.06 9.17 5.18
C LEU A 97 -1.89 9.23 6.18
N ALA A 98 -2.04 10.00 7.27
CA ALA A 98 -1.05 10.06 8.35
C ALA A 98 -0.89 8.71 9.04
N ASP A 99 -1.99 8.01 9.32
CA ASP A 99 -1.95 6.67 9.92
C ASP A 99 -1.35 5.62 8.98
N ILE A 100 -1.67 5.67 7.68
CA ILE A 100 -1.06 4.80 6.66
C ILE A 100 0.46 4.99 6.64
N LYS A 101 0.94 6.24 6.59
CA LYS A 101 2.38 6.54 6.61
C LYS A 101 3.04 6.07 7.90
N LYS A 102 2.42 6.35 9.06
CA LYS A 102 2.92 5.91 10.37
C LYS A 102 3.05 4.38 10.39
N CYS A 103 2.04 3.67 9.91
CA CYS A 103 2.03 2.22 9.84
C CYS A 103 3.15 1.69 8.93
N LEU A 104 3.27 2.23 7.71
CA LEU A 104 4.29 1.81 6.74
C LEU A 104 5.71 2.20 7.14
N SER A 105 5.89 3.22 7.99
CA SER A 105 7.22 3.69 8.45
C SER A 105 8.05 2.59 9.12
N ALA A 106 7.42 1.56 9.68
CA ALA A 106 8.10 0.39 10.25
C ALA A 106 9.00 -0.34 9.22
N ASN A 107 8.68 -0.24 7.92
CA ASN A 107 9.49 -0.81 6.85
C ASN A 107 10.76 -0.01 6.51
N PHE A 108 10.90 1.19 7.07
CA PHE A 108 11.99 2.12 6.76
C PHE A 108 13.05 2.19 7.85
N ASP A 109 12.76 1.72 9.07
CA ASP A 109 13.71 1.70 10.19
C ASP A 109 14.41 0.33 10.29
N PRO A 110 15.72 0.23 10.01
CA PRO A 110 16.47 -1.03 10.11
C PRO A 110 16.49 -1.67 11.51
N LYS A 111 16.13 -0.92 12.56
CA LYS A 111 16.04 -1.44 13.92
C LYS A 111 14.70 -2.11 14.22
N ASN A 112 13.70 -1.94 13.35
CA ASN A 112 12.39 -2.54 13.49
C ASN A 112 12.40 -3.98 12.95
N SER A 113 11.75 -4.92 13.65
CA SER A 113 11.63 -6.31 13.18
C SER A 113 10.86 -6.43 11.86
N GLU A 114 9.97 -5.49 11.59
CA GLU A 114 9.21 -5.40 10.34
C GLU A 114 9.98 -4.70 9.21
N TYR A 115 11.24 -4.32 9.44
CA TYR A 115 12.06 -3.66 8.41
C TYR A 115 12.03 -4.43 7.10
N SER A 116 11.70 -3.74 6.02
CA SER A 116 11.53 -4.33 4.69
C SER A 116 10.62 -5.56 4.66
N LEU A 117 9.52 -5.54 5.42
CA LEU A 117 8.59 -6.66 5.65
C LEU A 117 9.28 -7.91 6.22
N GLY A 118 10.22 -7.71 7.13
CA GLY A 118 11.09 -8.77 7.67
C GLY A 118 12.08 -9.30 6.63
N GLY A 119 12.65 -8.41 5.81
CA GLY A 119 13.59 -8.75 4.74
C GLY A 119 12.98 -9.39 3.49
N LEU A 120 11.65 -9.41 3.37
CA LEU A 120 10.97 -9.95 2.20
C LEU A 120 11.14 -9.06 0.97
N ALA A 121 11.10 -7.73 1.17
CA ALA A 121 11.43 -6.74 0.15
C ALA A 121 12.89 -6.30 0.26
N ALA A 122 13.46 -5.79 -0.83
CA ALA A 122 14.83 -5.28 -0.87
C ALA A 122 14.93 -3.81 -0.43
N SER A 123 13.90 -3.01 -0.67
CA SER A 123 13.85 -1.60 -0.30
C SER A 123 12.43 -1.05 -0.34
N PHE A 124 12.21 0.10 0.30
CA PHE A 124 10.97 0.86 0.22
C PHE A 124 11.26 2.34 -0.11
N ARG A 125 10.41 2.95 -0.93
CA ARG A 125 10.33 4.42 -1.10
C ARG A 125 8.86 4.83 -1.04
N MET A 126 8.59 5.92 -0.35
CA MET A 126 7.23 6.40 -0.12
C MET A 126 7.14 7.87 -0.50
N GLU A 127 6.18 8.21 -1.34
CA GLU A 127 5.89 9.60 -1.70
C GLU A 127 5.12 10.33 -0.59
N PRO A 128 5.00 11.67 -0.65
CA PRO A 128 4.20 12.42 0.32
C PRO A 128 2.72 12.07 0.32
N GLY A 129 2.18 11.50 -0.75
CA GLY A 129 0.74 11.22 -0.88
C GLY A 129 -0.12 12.49 -0.99
N VAL A 130 -1.37 12.30 -1.39
CA VAL A 130 -2.34 13.37 -1.66
C VAL A 130 -3.71 13.01 -1.10
N CYS A 131 -4.52 14.02 -0.76
CA CYS A 131 -5.90 13.85 -0.35
C CYS A 131 -6.81 14.58 -1.34
N ALA A 132 -8.00 14.03 -1.56
CA ALA A 132 -9.00 14.60 -2.45
C ALA A 132 -10.38 14.53 -1.79
N PRO A 133 -11.22 15.56 -1.99
CA PRO A 133 -12.59 15.56 -1.51
C PRO A 133 -13.43 14.51 -2.26
N PRO A 134 -14.64 14.19 -1.77
CA PRO A 134 -15.62 13.46 -2.56
C PRO A 134 -15.93 14.19 -3.88
N GLY A 135 -16.27 13.43 -4.91
CA GLY A 135 -16.61 13.95 -6.24
C GLY A 135 -17.49 12.98 -7.03
N GLU A 136 -17.72 13.28 -8.32
CA GLU A 136 -18.62 12.47 -9.16
C GLU A 136 -18.20 11.00 -9.28
N ILE A 137 -16.90 10.72 -9.15
CA ILE A 137 -16.31 9.38 -9.31
C ILE A 137 -16.26 8.60 -7.98
N SER A 138 -16.11 9.32 -6.85
CA SER A 138 -16.10 8.72 -5.51
C SER A 138 -16.97 9.56 -4.59
N PRO A 139 -18.07 9.02 -4.03
CA PRO A 139 -18.92 9.75 -3.11
C PRO A 139 -18.26 9.97 -1.74
N THR A 140 -16.98 9.60 -1.57
CA THR A 140 -16.24 9.64 -0.30
C THR A 140 -14.90 10.33 -0.48
N ALA A 141 -14.43 11.00 0.57
CA ALA A 141 -13.08 11.53 0.61
C ALA A 141 -12.06 10.40 0.53
N TYR A 142 -10.96 10.65 -0.16
CA TYR A 142 -9.94 9.62 -0.36
C TYR A 142 -8.52 10.19 -0.30
N CYS A 143 -7.57 9.33 0.05
CA CYS A 143 -6.15 9.64 0.02
C CYS A 143 -5.40 8.63 -0.84
N TRP A 144 -4.37 9.07 -1.55
CA TRP A 144 -3.52 8.23 -2.39
C TRP A 144 -2.07 8.37 -1.97
N LEU A 145 -1.36 7.25 -2.01
CA LEU A 145 0.06 7.17 -1.67
C LEU A 145 0.75 6.21 -2.65
N ARG A 146 1.81 6.70 -3.30
CA ARG A 146 2.69 5.85 -4.12
C ARG A 146 3.76 5.24 -3.23
N LEU A 147 3.87 3.92 -3.29
CA LEU A 147 4.84 3.11 -2.56
C LEU A 147 5.64 2.29 -3.57
N GLU A 148 6.94 2.55 -3.67
CA GLU A 148 7.83 1.74 -4.48
C GLU A 148 8.47 0.66 -3.62
N VAL A 149 8.27 -0.60 -4.00
CA VAL A 149 8.84 -1.77 -3.31
C VAL A 149 9.93 -2.36 -4.18
N GLY A 150 11.17 -2.36 -3.68
CA GLY A 150 12.27 -3.05 -4.36
C GLY A 150 12.08 -4.56 -4.22
N VAL A 151 12.01 -5.27 -5.34
CA VAL A 151 11.88 -6.74 -5.36
C VAL A 151 13.12 -7.33 -6.03
N ALA A 152 13.65 -8.39 -5.43
CA ALA A 152 14.71 -9.21 -5.99
C ALA A 152 14.21 -10.65 -6.04
N GLU A 153 14.02 -11.20 -7.23
CA GLU A 153 13.41 -12.51 -7.45
C GLU A 153 14.30 -13.41 -8.31
N ASP A 154 14.21 -14.72 -8.07
CA ASP A 154 14.82 -15.74 -8.92
C ASP A 154 13.73 -16.19 -9.90
N LEU A 155 13.97 -16.05 -11.21
CA LEU A 155 12.94 -16.33 -12.22
C LEU A 155 12.52 -17.81 -12.26
N ARG A 156 13.25 -18.70 -11.58
CA ARG A 156 12.90 -20.11 -11.42
C ARG A 156 11.96 -20.37 -10.23
N ASP A 157 11.86 -19.41 -9.31
CA ASP A 157 11.01 -19.44 -8.11
C ASP A 157 10.52 -18.01 -7.78
N PRO A 158 9.59 -17.46 -8.58
CA PRO A 158 9.11 -16.08 -8.46
C PRO A 158 8.11 -15.85 -7.32
#